data_AF-A0A5K1E0I6-F1
#
_entry.id   AF-A0A5K1E0I6-F1
#
_cell.length_a   1.000
_cell.length_b   1.000
_cell.length_c   1.000
_cell.angle_alpha   90.00
_cell.angle_beta   90.00
_cell.angle_gamma   90.00
#
_symmetry.space_group_name_H-M   'P 1'
#
loop_
_entity.id
_entity.type
_entity.pdbx_description
1 polymer ?
#
loop_
_entity_poly.entity_id
_entity_poly.type
_entity_poly.pdbx_seq_one_letter_code
_entity_poly.pdbx_strand_id
1 'polypeptide(L)' 'QMRPVVETLRRLYEETSRILGAPNAVTNRRREIDDNSRRLGSLFAKLNSEDISPNAATKLVQLCQALDKGDFSGALHIQ' A
#
# COMPACT_ATOMS: atom_id res chain seq x y z
N GLN A 1 11.69 5.20 11.33
CA GLN A 1 11.58 5.88 10.02
C GLN A 1 10.38 5.44 9.17
N MET A 2 9.69 4.33 9.48
CA MET A 2 8.65 3.77 8.57
C MET A 2 7.21 4.11 8.95
N ARG A 3 7.00 4.97 9.96
CA ARG A 3 5.67 5.48 10.32
C ARG A 3 4.93 6.17 9.15
N PRO A 4 5.59 6.98 8.30
CA PRO A 4 4.92 7.61 7.15
C PRO A 4 4.39 6.57 6.16
N VAL A 5 5.19 5.54 5.86
CA VAL A 5 4.83 4.42 4.97
C VAL A 5 3.57 3.71 5.46
N VAL A 6 3.49 3.43 6.77
CA VAL A 6 2.33 2.78 7.37
C VAL A 6 1.08 3.65 7.24
N GLU A 7 1.22 4.96 7.44
CA GLU A 7 0.11 5.91 7.39
C GLU A 7 -0.43 6.10 5.96
N THR A 8 0.46 6.24 4.97
CA THR A 8 0.11 6.28 3.54
C THR A 8 -0.64 5.03 3.12
N LEU A 9 -0.09 3.85 3.41
CA LEU A 9 -0.69 2.58 3.02
C LEU A 9 -2.05 2.35 3.71
N ARG A 10 -2.19 2.76 4.98
CA ARG A 10 -3.46 2.70 5.70
C ARG A 10 -4.49 3.65 5.10
N ARG A 11 -4.12 4.88 4.76
CA ARG A 11 -5.00 5.84 4.07
C ARG A 11 -5.48 5.32 2.73
N LEU A 12 -4.55 4.82 1.90
CA LEU A 12 -4.86 4.25 0.59
C LEU A 12 -5.83 3.07 0.72
N TYR A 13 -5.62 2.22 1.73
CA TYR A 13 -6.53 1.13 2.04
C TYR A 13 -7.92 1.60 2.50
N GLU A 14 -8.00 2.54 3.44
CA GLU A 14 -9.25 3.12 3.94
C GLU A 14 -10.03 3.83 2.82
N GLU A 15 -9.35 4.58 1.97
CA GLU A 15 -9.96 5.32 0.87
C GLU A 15 -10.46 4.36 -0.22
N THR A 16 -9.66 3.36 -0.57
CA THR A 16 -10.04 2.32 -1.53
C THR A 16 -11.19 1.45 -1.00
N SER A 17 -11.16 1.06 0.27
CA SER A 17 -12.22 0.28 0.91
C SER A 17 -13.51 1.09 1.10
N ARG A 18 -13.44 2.41 1.32
CA ARG A 18 -14.64 3.26 1.40
C ARG A 18 -15.32 3.43 0.04
N ILE A 19 -14.54 3.64 -1.02
CA ILE A 19 -15.06 3.77 -2.40
C ILE A 19 -15.62 2.43 -2.89
N LEU A 20 -15.01 1.31 -2.48
CA LEU A 20 -15.38 -0.04 -2.92
C LEU A 20 -16.29 -0.81 -1.95
N GLY A 21 -16.58 -0.27 -0.77
CA GLY A 21 -17.53 -0.80 0.21
C GLY A 21 -18.95 -0.27 0.03
N ALA A 22 -19.13 0.73 -0.85
CA ALA A 22 -20.45 1.16 -1.29
C ALA A 22 -21.17 -0.02 -1.97
N PRO A 23 -22.49 -0.20 -1.75
CA PRO A 23 -23.26 -1.34 -2.27
C PRO A 23 -23.26 -1.48 -3.81
N ASN A 24 -22.74 -0.47 -4.52
CA ASN A 24 -22.66 -0.39 -5.98
C ASN A 24 -21.28 -0.78 -6.52
N ALA A 25 -20.31 -1.05 -5.65
CA ALA A 25 -18.95 -1.37 -6.04
C ALA A 25 -18.86 -2.83 -6.53
N VAL A 26 -18.70 -2.94 -7.84
CA VAL A 26 -18.47 -4.14 -8.65
C VAL A 26 -17.80 -5.29 -7.85
N THR A 27 -18.53 -6.40 -7.71
CA THR A 27 -18.14 -7.66 -7.04
C THR A 27 -16.76 -8.19 -7.45
N ASN A 28 -16.28 -7.89 -8.66
CA ASN A 28 -14.95 -8.28 -9.14
C ASN A 28 -13.79 -7.59 -8.38
N ARG A 29 -14.00 -6.38 -7.84
CA ARG A 29 -12.95 -5.67 -7.11
C ARG A 29 -12.77 -6.14 -5.67
N ARG A 30 -13.76 -6.85 -5.10
CA ARG A 30 -13.69 -7.32 -3.71
C ARG A 30 -12.58 -8.34 -3.47
N ARG A 31 -12.29 -9.18 -4.47
CA ARG A 31 -11.20 -10.15 -4.44
C ARG A 31 -9.82 -9.46 -4.47
N GLU A 32 -9.69 -8.45 -5.32
CA GLU A 32 -8.48 -7.62 -5.41
C GLU A 32 -8.21 -6.86 -4.12
N ILE A 33 -9.25 -6.35 -3.45
CA ILE A 33 -9.12 -5.69 -2.14
C ILE A 33 -8.60 -6.66 -1.08
N ASP A 34 -9.14 -7.88 -1.01
CA ASP A 34 -8.71 -8.88 -0.04
C ASP A 34 -7.26 -9.32 -0.29
N ASP A 35 -6.88 -9.51 -1.55
CA ASP A 35 -5.50 -9.81 -1.94
C ASP A 35 -4.55 -8.64 -1.62
N ASN A 36 -4.96 -7.40 -1.86
CA ASN A 36 -4.20 -6.20 -1.48
C ASN A 36 -4.07 -6.09 0.05
N SER A 37 -5.14 -6.40 0.80
CA SER A 37 -5.13 -6.44 2.27
C SER A 37 -4.11 -7.45 2.78
N ARG A 38 -4.10 -8.66 2.20
CA ARG A 38 -3.14 -9.73 2.56
C ARG A 38 -1.70 -9.36 2.21
N ARG A 39 -1.48 -8.73 1.05
CA ARG A 39 -0.15 -8.25 0.64
C ARG A 39 0.36 -7.14 1.56
N LEU A 40 -0.48 -6.17 1.92
CA LEU A 40 -0.15 -5.11 2.88
C LEU A 40 0.16 -5.69 4.26
N GLY A 41 -0.64 -6.64 4.75
CA GLY A 41 -0.39 -7.32 6.02
C GLY A 41 0.95 -8.03 6.06
N SER A 42 1.30 -8.77 4.99
CA SER A 42 2.61 -9.43 4.85
C SER A 42 3.77 -8.44 4.82
N LEU A 43 3.58 -7.32 4.12
CA LEU A 43 4.56 -6.23 4.08
C LEU A 43 4.78 -5.63 5.47
N PHE A 44 3.71 -5.35 6.22
CA PHE A 44 3.80 -4.85 7.59
C PHE A 44 4.49 -5.85 8.53
N ALA A 45 4.22 -7.14 8.38
CA ALA A 45 4.90 -8.17 9.16
C ALA A 45 6.41 -8.15 8.91
N LYS A 46 6.84 -8.11 7.65
CA LYS A 46 8.28 -8.01 7.27
C LYS A 46 8.94 -6.73 7.75
N LEU A 47 8.21 -5.61 7.68
CA LEU A 47 8.69 -4.32 8.19
C LEU A 47 8.87 -4.35 9.72
N ASN A 48 7.94 -4.98 10.44
CA ASN A 48 7.99 -5.10 11.89
C ASN A 48 9.06 -6.08 12.38
N SER A 49 9.39 -7.11 11.59
CA SER A 49 10.45 -8.07 11.91
C SER A 49 11.84 -7.63 11.46
N GLU A 50 11.98 -6.41 10.90
CA GLU A 50 13.21 -5.91 10.24
C GLU A 50 13.77 -6.88 9.18
N ASP A 51 12.94 -7.81 8.68
CA ASP A 51 13.27 -8.79 7.63
C ASP A 51 13.07 -8.15 6.25
N ILE A 52 13.70 -7.00 6.08
CA ILE A 52 13.67 -6.24 4.84
C ILE A 52 15.08 -5.72 4.55
N SER A 53 15.53 -5.90 3.32
CA SER A 53 16.83 -5.35 2.93
C SER A 53 16.79 -3.82 2.95
N PRO A 54 17.91 -3.13 3.25
CA PRO A 54 17.98 -1.67 3.27
C PRO A 54 17.53 -1.04 1.94
N ASN A 55 17.84 -1.72 0.83
CA ASN A 55 17.41 -1.32 -0.52
C ASN A 55 15.89 -1.41 -0.69
N ALA A 56 15.28 -2.50 -0.23
CA ALA A 56 13.83 -2.68 -0.28
C ALA A 56 13.11 -1.66 0.62
N ALA A 57 13.61 -1.38 1.82
CA ALA A 57 13.07 -0.35 2.69
C ALA A 57 13.11 1.04 2.04
N THR A 58 14.22 1.38 1.37
CA THR A 58 14.39 2.66 0.67
C THR A 58 13.40 2.81 -0.49
N LYS A 59 13.28 1.77 -1.34
CA LYS A 59 12.28 1.75 -2.41
C LYS A 59 10.86 1.87 -1.88
N LEU A 60 10.56 1.22 -0.77
CA LEU A 60 9.24 1.29 -0.13
C LEU A 60 8.88 2.71 0.31
N VAL A 61 9.85 3.43 0.87
CA VAL A 61 9.69 4.84 1.27
C VAL A 61 9.46 5.72 0.05
N GLN A 62 10.25 5.54 -1.02
CA GLN A 62 10.08 6.29 -2.27
C GLN A 62 8.71 6.03 -2.92
N LEU A 63 8.27 4.76 -2.91
CA LEU A 63 6.96 4.36 -3.42
C LEU A 63 5.84 5.07 -2.64
N CYS A 64 5.89 5.05 -1.31
CA CYS A 64 4.88 5.73 -0.50
C CYS A 64 4.90 7.24 -0.69
N GLN A 65 6.08 7.85 -0.85
CA GLN A 65 6.18 9.28 -1.15
C GLN A 65 5.59 9.64 -2.52
N ALA A 66 5.79 8.80 -3.54
CA ALA A 66 5.19 9.00 -4.85
C ALA A 66 3.66 8.85 -4.78
N LEU A 67 3.17 7.83 -4.06
CA LEU A 67 1.74 7.60 -3.83
C LEU A 67 1.07 8.75 -3.05
N ASP A 68 1.70 9.27 -1.99
CA ASP A 68 1.19 10.41 -1.22
C ASP A 68 1.09 11.69 -2.07
N LYS A 69 1.95 11.83 -3.08
CA LYS A 69 1.93 12.95 -4.04
C LYS A 69 0.95 12.73 -5.19
N GLY A 70 0.30 11.58 -5.28
CA GLY A 70 -0.52 11.18 -6.43
C GLY A 70 0.29 10.90 -7.70
N ASP A 71 1.61 10.71 -7.59
CA ASP A 71 2.51 10.38 -8.70
C ASP A 71 2.52 8.86 -8.93
N PHE A 72 1.45 8.36 -9.55
CA PHE A 72 1.32 6.94 -9.88
C PHE A 72 2.32 6.49 -10.95
N SER A 73 2.76 7.40 -11.83
CA SER A 73 3.76 7.09 -12.87
C SER A 73 5.15 6.91 -12.26
N GLY A 74 5.54 7.78 -11.32
CA GLY A 74 6.75 7.63 -10.54
C GLY A 74 6.71 6.39 -9.66
N ALA A 75 5.56 6.10 -9.02
CA ALA A 75 5.38 4.88 -8.25
C ALA A 75 5.58 3.60 -9.08
N LEU A 76 5.06 3.58 -10.32
CA LEU A 76 5.21 2.42 -11.22
C LEU A 76 6.67 2.16 -11.61
N HIS A 77 7.49 3.21 -11.70
CA HIS A 77 8.91 3.11 -12.05
C HIS A 77 9.79 2.64 -10.89
N ILE A 78 9.29 2.71 -9.64
CA ILE A 78 10.02 2.31 -8.43
C ILE A 78 9.89 0.78 -8.16
N GLN A 79 8.84 0.15 -8.71
CA GLN A 79 8.48 -1.26 -8.50
C GLN A 79 9.58 -2.24 -8.96
#